data_AF-A0A9D8H0K7-F1
#
_entry.id   AF-A0A9D8H0K7-F1
#
_cell.length_a   1.000
_cell.length_b   1.000
_cell.length_c   1.000
_cell.angle_alpha   90.00
_cell.angle_beta   90.00
_cell.angle_gamma   90.00
#
_symmetry.space_group_name_H-M   'P 1'
#
loop_
_entity.id
_entity.type
_entity.pdbx_description
1 polymer ?
#
loop_
_entity_poly.entity_id
_entity_poly.type
_entity_poly.pdbx_seq_one_letter_code
_entity_poly.pdbx_strand_id
1 'polypeptide(L)'
;MTDRASTATASTDGAGPAADGGAGRGGIAEEIFAEVETMTAGGAMSKSNAFEDISKRTGRRSGTVAANYYRIARKRGAALEPRTRRGRPRGSGRASADVEAVIANLDDAVKGLAKLVRRQETELASLRSQAARFDELKKLIAKNS
;
A
#
# COMPACT_ATOMS: atom_id res chain seq x y z
N MET A 1 -53.03 14.18 -34.24
CA MET A 1 -52.78 12.75 -34.50
C MET A 1 -51.38 12.44 -33.99
N THR A 2 -51.33 11.66 -32.93
CA THR A 2 -50.13 11.04 -32.37
C THR A 2 -49.54 10.07 -33.39
N ASP A 3 -48.25 10.15 -33.65
CA ASP A 3 -47.52 8.96 -34.07
C ASP A 3 -46.19 8.82 -33.35
N ARG A 4 -45.94 7.59 -32.93
CA ARG A 4 -44.98 7.16 -31.93
C ARG A 4 -43.98 6.25 -32.63
N ALA A 5 -42.69 6.51 -32.37
CA ALA A 5 -41.60 5.53 -32.27
C ALA A 5 -41.13 4.71 -33.50
N SER A 6 -39.80 4.49 -33.48
CA SER A 6 -38.97 3.53 -34.24
C SER A 6 -38.25 4.14 -35.45
N THR A 7 -36.95 3.97 -35.69
CA THR A 7 -35.90 3.14 -35.05
C THR A 7 -34.54 3.58 -35.62
N ALA A 8 -33.48 3.33 -34.84
CA ALA A 8 -32.11 3.01 -35.27
C ALA A 8 -31.31 4.03 -36.11
N THR A 9 -30.25 4.58 -35.52
CA THR A 9 -29.00 4.85 -36.27
C THR A 9 -27.79 4.84 -35.33
N ALA A 10 -26.80 4.04 -35.74
CA ALA A 10 -25.37 4.18 -35.52
C ALA A 10 -24.81 4.10 -34.09
N SER A 11 -24.45 2.87 -33.74
CA SER A 11 -23.29 2.52 -32.91
C SER A 11 -22.06 3.34 -33.30
N THR A 12 -21.55 4.17 -32.39
CA THR A 12 -20.15 4.59 -32.39
C THR A 12 -19.39 3.67 -31.46
N ASP A 13 -18.72 2.70 -32.07
CA ASP A 13 -17.63 1.94 -31.48
C ASP A 13 -16.55 2.90 -30.98
N GLY A 14 -16.61 3.21 -29.69
CA GLY A 14 -15.47 3.72 -28.94
C GLY A 14 -14.47 2.58 -28.72
N ALA A 15 -13.79 2.17 -29.79
CA ALA A 15 -12.63 1.31 -29.73
C ALA A 15 -11.56 1.99 -28.88
N GLY A 16 -11.54 1.67 -27.58
CA GLY A 16 -10.42 2.00 -26.71
C GLY A 16 -9.14 1.43 -27.34
N PRO A 17 -8.04 2.20 -27.41
CA PRO A 17 -6.84 1.74 -28.07
C PRO A 17 -6.40 0.44 -27.40
N ALA A 18 -6.32 -0.62 -28.21
CA ALA A 18 -5.79 -1.91 -27.82
C ALA A 18 -4.45 -1.66 -27.11
N ALA A 19 -4.42 -1.97 -25.81
CA ALA A 19 -3.20 -1.87 -25.03
C ALA A 19 -2.18 -2.83 -25.65
N ASP A 20 -1.21 -2.25 -26.35
CA ASP A 20 -0.01 -2.88 -26.87
C ASP A 20 0.72 -3.60 -25.72
N GLY A 21 0.35 -4.86 -25.56
CA GLY A 21 0.80 -5.73 -24.49
C GLY A 21 2.04 -6.49 -24.95
N GLY A 22 3.19 -5.82 -24.98
CA GLY A 22 4.42 -6.48 -25.41
C GLY A 22 5.72 -5.96 -24.80
N ALA A 23 6.01 -4.66 -24.89
CA ALA A 23 7.39 -4.19 -24.71
C ALA A 23 7.63 -3.08 -23.66
N GLY A 24 6.60 -2.46 -23.09
CA GLY A 24 6.76 -1.27 -22.22
C GLY A 24 6.69 -1.47 -20.70
N ARG A 25 6.42 -2.69 -20.21
CA ARG A 25 6.07 -2.92 -18.79
C ARG A 25 7.27 -3.12 -17.84
N GLY A 26 8.43 -3.48 -18.37
CA GLY A 26 9.67 -3.66 -17.59
C GLY A 26 10.25 -2.33 -17.12
N GLY A 27 10.53 -1.43 -18.07
CA GLY A 27 11.30 -0.19 -17.81
C GLY A 27 10.74 0.67 -16.69
N ILE A 28 9.41 0.83 -16.64
CA ILE A 28 8.74 1.64 -15.61
C ILE A 28 8.94 1.04 -14.21
N ALA A 29 8.96 -0.29 -14.09
CA ALA A 29 9.16 -0.93 -12.79
C ALA A 29 10.62 -0.83 -12.33
N GLU A 30 11.56 -0.90 -13.26
CA GLU A 30 12.98 -0.69 -12.98
C GLU A 30 13.27 0.77 -12.57
N GLU A 31 12.64 1.73 -13.23
CA GLU A 31 12.73 3.17 -12.89
C GLU A 31 12.16 3.47 -11.50
N ILE A 32 10.94 3.00 -11.21
CA ILE A 32 10.30 3.11 -9.90
C ILE A 32 11.21 2.51 -8.80
N PHE A 33 11.84 1.38 -9.08
CA PHE A 33 12.73 0.74 -8.11
C PHE A 33 13.94 1.63 -7.78
N ALA A 34 14.64 2.13 -8.80
CA ALA A 34 15.81 2.98 -8.61
C ALA A 34 15.46 4.27 -7.86
N GLU A 35 14.31 4.86 -8.18
CA GLU A 35 13.85 6.09 -7.56
C GLU A 35 13.48 5.90 -6.09
N VAL A 36 12.74 4.83 -5.74
CA VAL A 36 12.41 4.52 -4.34
C VAL A 36 13.66 4.26 -3.53
N GLU A 37 14.63 3.51 -4.06
CA GLU A 37 15.91 3.27 -3.36
C GLU A 37 16.69 4.57 -3.16
N THR A 38 16.66 5.50 -4.12
CA THR A 38 17.30 6.82 -3.97
C THR A 38 16.63 7.65 -2.88
N MET A 39 15.30 7.69 -2.84
CA MET A 39 14.53 8.45 -1.84
C MET A 39 14.66 7.86 -0.43
N THR A 40 14.87 6.54 -0.33
CA THR A 40 14.93 5.82 0.96
C THR A 40 16.37 5.55 1.43
N ALA A 41 17.36 5.89 0.60
CA ALA A 41 18.77 5.78 0.93
C ALA A 41 19.10 6.56 2.21
N GLY A 42 19.88 5.93 3.10
CA GLY A 42 20.28 6.52 4.37
C GLY A 42 19.12 6.80 5.35
N GLY A 43 17.91 6.33 5.07
CA GLY A 43 16.73 6.57 5.91
C GLY A 43 16.10 7.94 5.74
N ALA A 44 16.43 8.68 4.67
CA ALA A 44 15.89 10.01 4.39
C ALA A 44 14.35 10.05 4.26
N MET A 45 13.74 8.95 3.79
CA MET A 45 12.30 8.81 3.67
C MET A 45 11.87 7.35 3.87
N SER A 46 10.64 7.13 4.37
CA SER A 46 10.05 5.80 4.42
C SER A 46 9.61 5.33 3.02
N LYS A 47 9.63 4.02 2.76
CA LYS A 47 9.18 3.45 1.48
C LYS A 47 7.74 3.85 1.13
N SER A 48 6.86 3.93 2.14
CA SER A 48 5.46 4.36 1.96
C SER A 48 5.36 5.80 1.47
N ASN A 49 6.13 6.72 2.07
CA ASN A 49 6.14 8.13 1.67
C ASN A 49 6.73 8.27 0.25
N ALA A 50 7.79 7.51 -0.07
CA ALA A 50 8.36 7.49 -1.41
C ALA A 50 7.35 7.00 -2.48
N PHE A 51 6.54 5.99 -2.17
CA PHE A 51 5.48 5.54 -3.08
C PHE A 51 4.41 6.61 -3.29
N GLU A 52 4.03 7.34 -2.24
CA GLU A 52 3.06 8.42 -2.34
C GLU A 52 3.60 9.58 -3.19
N ASP A 53 4.85 9.98 -3.02
CA ASP A 53 5.41 11.10 -3.79
C ASP A 53 5.59 10.75 -5.27
N ILE A 54 6.04 9.53 -5.57
CA ILE A 54 6.09 9.04 -6.96
C ILE A 54 4.67 8.96 -7.55
N SER A 55 3.67 8.58 -6.75
CA SER A 55 2.27 8.49 -7.19
C SER A 55 1.72 9.86 -7.60
N LYS A 56 1.96 10.89 -6.78
CA LYS A 56 1.53 12.27 -7.05
C LYS A 56 2.14 12.80 -8.34
N ARG A 57 3.43 12.56 -8.56
CA ARG A 57 4.15 13.07 -9.74
C ARG A 57 3.77 12.35 -11.03
N THR A 58 3.53 11.04 -10.96
CA THR A 58 3.27 10.20 -12.14
C THR A 58 1.78 10.04 -12.45
N GLY A 59 0.88 10.52 -11.58
CA GLY A 59 -0.57 10.30 -11.69
C GLY A 59 -1.00 8.84 -11.51
N ARG A 60 -0.10 7.97 -11.05
CA ARG A 60 -0.35 6.53 -10.83
C ARG A 60 -0.84 6.32 -9.40
N ARG A 61 -1.51 5.19 -9.14
CA ARG A 61 -1.88 4.79 -7.78
C ARG A 61 -0.64 4.35 -7.00
N SER A 62 -0.49 4.79 -5.75
CA SER A 62 0.61 4.38 -4.86
C SER A 62 0.73 2.86 -4.71
N GLY A 63 -0.39 2.13 -4.67
CA GLY A 63 -0.41 0.67 -4.66
C GLY A 63 0.22 0.03 -5.90
N THR A 64 0.06 0.63 -7.09
CA THR A 64 0.69 0.16 -8.33
C THR A 64 2.21 0.38 -8.28
N VAL A 65 2.66 1.51 -7.74
CA VAL A 65 4.08 1.84 -7.54
C VAL A 65 4.71 0.82 -6.59
N ALA A 66 4.08 0.56 -5.45
CA ALA A 66 4.54 -0.43 -4.47
C ALA A 66 4.64 -1.85 -5.06
N ALA A 67 3.64 -2.28 -5.81
CA ALA A 67 3.64 -3.60 -6.45
C ALA A 67 4.79 -3.77 -7.47
N ASN A 68 5.11 -2.71 -8.22
CA ASN A 68 6.23 -2.69 -9.16
C ASN A 68 7.57 -2.73 -8.41
N TYR A 69 7.74 -1.90 -7.38
CA TYR A 69 8.92 -1.90 -6.53
C TYR A 69 9.23 -3.29 -5.97
N TYR A 70 8.27 -3.91 -5.27
CA TYR A 70 8.50 -5.22 -4.64
C TYR A 70 8.69 -6.37 -5.64
N ARG A 71 8.22 -6.23 -6.88
CA ARG A 71 8.50 -7.21 -7.93
C ARG A 71 9.97 -7.16 -8.35
N ILE A 72 10.54 -5.96 -8.51
CA ILE A 72 11.97 -5.80 -8.84
C ILE A 72 12.86 -6.09 -7.63
N ALA A 73 12.47 -5.65 -6.43
CA ALA A 73 13.20 -5.94 -5.19
C ALA A 73 13.39 -7.44 -4.96
N ARG A 74 12.33 -8.24 -5.21
CA ARG A 74 12.41 -9.71 -5.14
C ARG A 74 13.27 -10.33 -6.23
N LYS A 75 13.23 -9.78 -7.45
CA LYS A 75 14.12 -10.21 -8.55
C LYS A 75 15.59 -9.92 -8.25
N ARG A 76 15.89 -8.81 -7.56
CA ARG A 76 17.26 -8.40 -7.24
C ARG A 76 17.79 -9.02 -5.94
N GLY A 77 16.92 -9.29 -4.97
CA GLY A 77 17.28 -9.89 -3.68
C GLY A 77 17.30 -11.42 -3.65
N ALA A 78 16.78 -12.10 -4.67
CA ALA A 78 16.92 -13.54 -4.83
C ALA A 78 18.05 -13.84 -5.83
N ALA A 79 19.08 -14.60 -5.41
CA ALA A 79 19.90 -15.32 -6.37
C ALA A 79 18.95 -16.25 -7.16
N LEU A 80 18.66 -15.91 -8.41
CA LEU A 80 17.75 -16.69 -9.22
C LEU A 80 18.40 -18.02 -9.56
N GLU A 81 18.03 -19.09 -8.85
CA GLU A 81 18.11 -20.41 -9.45
C GLU A 81 17.25 -20.43 -10.73
N PRO A 82 17.75 -20.99 -11.84
CA PRO A 82 16.98 -21.11 -13.07
C PRO A 82 15.72 -21.95 -12.79
N ARG A 83 14.55 -21.30 -12.81
CA ARG A 83 13.27 -22.01 -12.78
C ARG A 83 13.15 -22.87 -14.03
N THR A 84 13.36 -24.18 -13.88
CA THR A 84 12.96 -25.15 -14.90
C THR A 84 11.44 -25.01 -15.10
N ARG A 85 11.02 -24.80 -16.35
CA ARG A 85 9.59 -24.77 -16.71
C ARG A 85 9.05 -26.19 -16.59
N ARG A 86 8.56 -26.58 -15.42
CA ARG A 86 7.92 -27.88 -15.23
C ARG A 86 6.43 -27.70 -14.92
N GLY A 87 5.63 -28.07 -15.92
CA GLY A 87 4.28 -28.64 -15.84
C GLY A 87 3.25 -27.95 -14.94
N ARG A 88 2.19 -27.44 -15.56
CA ARG A 88 0.93 -27.07 -14.91
C ARG A 88 0.21 -28.33 -14.39
N PRO A 89 -0.12 -28.44 -13.08
CA PRO A 89 -1.26 -29.21 -12.64
C PRO A 89 -2.44 -28.24 -12.46
N ARG A 90 -3.50 -28.44 -13.25
CA ARG A 90 -4.83 -27.93 -12.89
C ARG A 90 -5.25 -28.67 -11.62
N GLY A 91 -5.39 -27.95 -10.51
CA GLY A 91 -5.88 -28.48 -9.24
C GLY A 91 -6.65 -27.39 -8.50
N SER A 92 -7.98 -27.52 -8.51
CA SER A 92 -8.98 -26.63 -7.91
C SER A 92 -9.03 -26.76 -6.38
N GLY A 93 -7.93 -26.45 -5.69
CA GLY A 93 -7.84 -26.50 -4.22
C GLY A 93 -7.25 -25.26 -3.53
N ARG A 94 -6.82 -24.25 -4.29
CA ARG A 94 -6.10 -23.08 -3.74
C ARG A 94 -6.98 -22.02 -3.08
N ALA A 95 -8.24 -21.89 -3.49
CA ALA A 95 -9.09 -20.80 -3.00
C ALA A 95 -9.38 -20.87 -1.49
N SER A 96 -9.50 -22.07 -0.91
CA SER A 96 -9.76 -22.22 0.53
C SER A 96 -8.52 -21.95 1.38
N ALA A 97 -7.35 -22.41 0.96
CA ALA A 97 -6.08 -22.15 1.65
C ALA A 97 -5.68 -20.67 1.59
N ASP A 98 -5.98 -19.99 0.47
CA ASP A 98 -5.76 -18.54 0.34
C ASP A 98 -6.69 -17.74 1.28
N VAL A 99 -7.94 -18.19 1.48
CA VAL A 99 -8.88 -17.56 2.42
C VAL A 99 -8.44 -17.76 3.88
N GLU A 100 -8.02 -18.96 4.27
CA GLU A 100 -7.49 -19.21 5.63
C GLU A 100 -6.24 -18.38 5.92
N ALA A 101 -5.32 -18.26 4.95
CA ALA A 101 -4.15 -17.39 5.09
C ALA A 101 -4.54 -15.91 5.24
N VAL A 102 -5.55 -15.44 4.50
CA VAL A 102 -6.06 -14.07 4.64
C VAL A 102 -6.71 -13.85 6.00
N ILE A 103 -7.49 -14.81 6.51
CA ILE A 103 -8.11 -14.74 7.83
C ILE A 103 -7.06 -14.70 8.93
N ALA A 104 -6.04 -15.55 8.87
CA ALA A 104 -4.94 -15.54 9.83
C ALA A 104 -4.19 -14.20 9.83
N ASN A 105 -3.91 -13.65 8.64
CA ASN A 105 -3.27 -12.34 8.52
C ASN A 105 -4.15 -11.21 9.08
N LEU A 106 -5.47 -11.28 8.89
CA LEU A 106 -6.40 -10.30 9.46
C LEU A 106 -6.45 -10.38 11.00
N ASP A 107 -6.47 -11.60 11.56
CA ASP A 107 -6.46 -11.81 13.01
C ASP A 107 -5.16 -11.25 13.64
N ASP A 108 -4.00 -11.52 13.02
CA ASP A 108 -2.73 -10.97 13.45
C ASP A 108 -2.68 -9.44 13.35
N ALA A 109 -3.24 -8.86 12.28
CA ALA A 109 -3.34 -7.43 12.11
C ALA A 109 -4.24 -6.78 13.19
N VAL A 110 -5.39 -7.39 13.51
CA VAL A 110 -6.30 -6.92 14.56
C VAL A 110 -5.64 -7.00 15.93
N LYS A 111 -4.93 -8.10 16.23
CA LYS A 111 -4.15 -8.24 17.47
C LYS A 111 -3.04 -7.20 17.57
N GLY A 112 -2.38 -6.90 16.44
CA GLY A 112 -1.39 -5.83 16.35
C GLY A 112 -1.98 -4.46 16.65
N LEU A 113 -3.13 -4.15 16.06
CA LEU A 113 -3.85 -2.89 16.28
C LEU A 113 -4.29 -2.76 17.75
N ALA A 114 -4.83 -3.82 18.35
CA ALA A 114 -5.24 -3.82 19.76
C ALA A 114 -4.07 -3.52 20.71
N LYS A 115 -2.88 -4.08 20.44
CA LYS A 115 -1.66 -3.79 21.22
C LYS A 115 -1.24 -2.33 21.07
N LEU A 116 -1.32 -1.77 19.86
CA LEU A 116 -0.96 -0.38 19.61
C LEU A 116 -1.90 0.59 20.35
N VAL A 117 -3.21 0.33 20.30
CA VAL A 117 -4.21 1.14 21.02
C VAL A 117 -3.95 1.13 22.52
N ARG A 118 -3.72 -0.03 23.13
CA ARG A 118 -3.40 -0.14 24.56
C ARG A 118 -2.12 0.62 24.94
N ARG A 119 -1.11 0.60 24.07
CA ARG A 119 0.12 1.37 24.26
C ARG A 119 -0.15 2.87 24.24
N GLN A 120 -0.95 3.35 23.28
CA GLN A 120 -1.34 4.75 23.18
C GLN A 120 -2.17 5.21 24.38
N GLU A 121 -3.10 4.37 24.87
CA GLU A 121 -3.87 4.67 26.09
C GLU A 121 -2.96 4.82 27.31
N THR A 122 -1.95 3.95 27.45
CA THR A 122 -0.96 4.02 28.53
C THR A 122 -0.13 5.30 28.44
N GLU A 123 0.29 5.68 27.23
CA GLU A 123 1.04 6.90 26.99
C GLU A 123 0.22 8.15 27.29
N LEU A 124 -1.04 8.20 26.86
CA LEU A 124 -1.96 9.29 27.21
C LEU A 124 -2.19 9.40 28.72
N ALA A 125 -2.34 8.27 29.42
CA ALA A 125 -2.47 8.27 30.88
C ALA A 125 -1.21 8.83 31.56
N SER A 126 -0.03 8.43 31.09
CA SER A 126 1.26 8.96 31.56
C SER A 126 1.38 10.47 31.33
N LEU A 127 1.06 10.95 30.14
CA LEU A 127 1.12 12.38 29.79
C LEU A 127 0.13 13.21 30.63
N ARG A 128 -1.08 12.69 30.87
CA ARG A 128 -2.06 13.36 31.76
C ARG A 128 -1.54 13.44 33.21
N SER A 129 -0.91 12.38 33.71
CA SER A 129 -0.26 12.39 35.02
C SER A 129 0.86 13.42 35.10
N GLN A 130 1.69 13.52 34.06
CA GLN A 130 2.77 14.51 34.00
C GLN A 130 2.22 15.94 33.98
N ALA A 131 1.18 16.20 33.18
CA ALA A 131 0.53 17.51 33.14
C ALA A 131 -0.03 17.92 34.51
N ALA A 132 -0.70 17.00 35.21
CA ALA A 132 -1.22 17.26 36.56
C ALA A 132 -0.10 17.64 37.56
N ARG A 133 1.05 16.97 37.48
CA ARG A 133 2.23 17.30 38.31
C ARG A 133 2.79 18.67 37.99
N PHE A 134 2.86 19.04 36.71
CA PHE A 134 3.30 20.38 36.31
C PHE A 134 2.36 21.47 36.84
N ASP A 135 1.05 21.23 36.82
CA ASP A 135 0.07 22.17 37.37
C ASP A 135 0.19 22.31 38.89
N GLU A 136 0.49 21.22 39.61
CA GLU A 136 0.78 21.25 41.04
C GLU A 136 2.04 22.06 41.35
N LEU A 137 3.13 21.84 40.60
CA LEU A 137 4.37 22.61 40.74
C LEU A 137 4.14 24.10 40.48
N LYS A 138 3.37 24.46 39.44
CA LYS A 138 3.00 25.86 39.17
C LYS A 138 2.25 26.50 40.35
N LYS A 139 1.32 25.78 40.98
CA LYS A 139 0.59 26.27 42.16
C LYS A 139 1.50 26.49 43.36
N LEU A 140 2.45 25.59 43.59
CA LEU A 140 3.42 25.72 44.68
C LEU A 140 4.35 26.92 44.48
N ILE A 141 4.82 27.14 43.24
CA ILE A 141 5.61 28.32 42.89
C ILE A 141 4.79 29.59 43.13
N ALA A 142 3.57 29.67 42.58
CA ALA A 142 2.71 30.83 42.72
C ALA A 142 2.32 31.16 44.17
N LYS A 143 2.35 30.18 45.07
CA LYS A 143 2.06 30.36 46.51
C LYS A 143 3.27 30.90 47.29
N ASN A 144 4.49 30.63 46.81
CA ASN A 144 5.75 31.00 47.46
C ASN A 144 6.42 32.24 46.87
N SER A 145 5.87 32.76 45.76
CA SER A 145 6.21 34.05 45.14
C SER A 145 5.21 35.12 45.55
#